data_AF-A0A853F0C5-F1
#
_entry.id   AF-A0A853F0C5-F1
#
_cell.length_a   1.000
_cell.length_b   1.000
_cell.length_c   1.000
_cell.angle_alpha   90.00
_cell.angle_beta   90.00
_cell.angle_gamma   90.00
#
_symmetry.space_group_name_H-M   'P 1'
#
loop_
_entity.id
_entity.type
_entity.pdbx_description
1 polymer ?
#
loop_
_entity_poly.entity_id
_entity_poly.type
_entity_poly.pdbx_seq_one_letter_code
_entity_poly.pdbx_strand_id
1 'polypeptide(L)'
;MIEYFGSEIEFDPNSIKDLPNGFKRLSYQMDAVNEGWEMLKKHNGFFLSDVVGLGKTMIATLVAKQFLFLGGRDYNPTILLIVPPALKQNWEDTLMNLKLEAKLKFSPMAVCIK
;
A
#
# COMPACT_ATOMS: atom_id res chain seq x y z
N MET A 1 -28.48 12.03 2.72
CA MET A 1 -28.41 10.56 2.74
C MET A 1 -27.14 10.21 3.48
N ILE A 2 -27.26 9.56 4.63
CA ILE A 2 -26.14 9.27 5.54
C ILE A 2 -25.61 7.91 5.10
N GLU A 3 -24.49 7.89 4.38
CA GLU A 3 -23.82 6.65 4.03
C GLU A 3 -23.29 6.01 5.31
N TYR A 4 -23.89 4.87 5.61
CA TYR A 4 -23.49 3.95 6.65
C TYR A 4 -22.06 3.49 6.34
N PHE A 5 -21.07 3.92 7.13
CA PHE A 5 -19.84 3.16 7.33
C PHE A 5 -20.22 1.88 8.09
N GLY A 6 -20.92 0.99 7.40
CA GLY A 6 -21.49 -0.23 7.96
C GLY A 6 -20.37 -1.19 8.28
N SER A 7 -20.13 -1.39 9.58
CA SER A 7 -19.18 -2.33 10.19
C SER A 7 -17.76 -2.17 9.65
N GLU A 8 -16.83 -1.71 10.48
CA GLU A 8 -15.39 -1.89 10.24
C GLU A 8 -15.14 -3.37 9.95
N ILE A 9 -15.13 -3.74 8.68
CA ILE A 9 -14.58 -5.01 8.25
C ILE A 9 -13.11 -4.83 8.62
N GLU A 10 -12.68 -5.41 9.74
CA GLU A 10 -11.26 -5.37 10.11
C GLU A 10 -10.50 -5.90 8.89
N PHE A 11 -9.78 -4.99 8.23
CA PHE A 11 -8.80 -5.38 7.26
C PHE A 11 -7.74 -6.11 8.08
N ASP A 12 -7.91 -7.41 8.22
CA ASP A 12 -6.91 -8.26 8.83
C ASP A 12 -5.81 -8.43 7.80
N PRO A 13 -4.68 -7.71 7.91
CA PRO A 13 -3.61 -7.86 6.94
C PRO A 13 -3.02 -9.29 7.06
N ASN A 14 -3.27 -10.00 8.18
CA ASN A 14 -2.89 -11.40 8.39
C ASN A 14 -3.74 -12.38 7.56
N SER A 15 -4.93 -11.97 7.11
CA SER A 15 -5.81 -12.77 6.24
C SER A 15 -5.31 -12.83 4.78
N ILE A 16 -4.29 -12.04 4.41
CA ILE A 16 -3.52 -12.20 3.17
C ILE A 16 -2.74 -13.52 3.26
N LYS A 17 -3.43 -14.63 3.05
CA LYS A 17 -2.94 -16.02 3.20
C LYS A 17 -1.92 -16.47 2.14
N ASP A 18 -1.48 -15.56 1.26
CA ASP A 18 -0.57 -15.88 0.16
C ASP A 18 0.77 -15.13 0.28
N LEU A 19 1.37 -15.06 1.47
CA LEU A 19 2.79 -14.69 1.52
C LEU A 19 3.63 -15.94 1.21
N PRO A 20 4.64 -15.82 0.32
CA PRO A 20 5.50 -16.94 -0.04
C PRO A 20 6.13 -17.56 1.22
N ASN A 21 6.17 -18.90 1.26
CA ASN A 21 6.72 -19.67 2.37
C ASN A 21 8.10 -19.13 2.78
N GLY A 22 8.23 -18.63 4.02
CA GLY A 22 9.46 -18.05 4.55
C GLY A 22 9.43 -16.54 4.82
N PHE A 23 8.35 -15.83 4.44
CA PHE A 23 8.23 -14.40 4.76
C PHE A 23 7.84 -14.20 6.23
N LYS A 24 8.83 -13.89 7.08
CA LYS A 24 8.59 -13.51 8.49
C LYS A 24 8.03 -12.10 8.51
N ARG A 25 6.70 -11.97 8.64
CA ARG A 25 6.04 -10.67 8.84
C ARG A 25 6.51 -10.10 10.17
N LEU A 26 7.03 -8.89 10.14
CA LEU A 26 7.59 -8.23 11.32
C LEU A 26 6.49 -7.33 11.91
N SER A 27 6.30 -7.37 13.23
CA SER A 27 5.25 -6.62 13.93
C SER A 27 5.26 -5.13 13.58
N TYR A 28 6.44 -4.54 13.44
CA TYR A 28 6.59 -3.14 13.07
C TYR A 28 5.95 -2.78 11.72
N GLN A 29 5.87 -3.72 10.77
CA GLN A 29 5.25 -3.46 9.47
C GLN A 29 3.74 -3.26 9.61
N MET A 30 3.12 -4.02 10.52
CA MET A 30 1.68 -3.95 10.79
C MET A 30 1.35 -2.66 11.54
N ASP A 31 2.17 -2.31 12.53
CA ASP A 31 2.04 -1.05 13.26
C ASP A 31 2.16 0.14 12.29
N ALA A 32 3.15 0.11 11.38
CA ALA A 32 3.34 1.15 10.37
C ALA A 32 2.19 1.24 9.35
N VAL A 33 1.57 0.12 8.99
CA VAL A 33 0.39 0.10 8.11
C VAL A 33 -0.80 0.77 8.80
N ASN A 34 -1.06 0.40 10.06
CA ASN A 34 -2.16 0.98 10.84
C ASN A 34 -1.96 2.49 11.07
N GLU A 35 -0.75 2.90 11.44
CA GLU A 35 -0.42 4.32 11.62
C GLU A 35 -0.57 5.09 10.29
N GLY A 36 -0.05 4.54 9.19
CA GLY A 36 -0.18 5.13 7.86
C GLY A 36 -1.64 5.26 7.42
N TRP A 37 -2.48 4.28 7.74
CA TRP A 37 -3.92 4.32 7.47
C TRP A 37 -4.63 5.42 8.26
N GLU A 38 -4.36 5.55 9.57
CA GLU A 38 -4.93 6.61 10.38
C GLU A 38 -4.51 8.01 9.90
N MET A 39 -3.23 8.19 9.56
CA MET A 39 -2.74 9.44 8.99
C MET A 39 -3.38 9.74 7.63
N LEU A 40 -3.54 8.74 6.77
CA LEU A 40 -4.21 8.91 5.47
C LEU A 40 -5.65 9.40 5.65
N LYS A 41 -6.42 8.81 6.58
CA LYS A 41 -7.79 9.26 6.90
C LYS A 41 -7.82 10.67 7.48
N LYS A 42 -6.87 11.01 8.34
CA LYS A 42 -6.85 12.29 9.09
C LYS A 42 -6.32 13.45 8.27
N HIS A 43 -5.35 13.20 7.39
CA HIS A 43 -4.54 14.22 6.73
C HIS A 43 -4.51 14.11 5.20
N ASN A 44 -5.27 13.17 4.61
CA ASN A 44 -5.28 12.88 3.17
C ASN A 44 -3.91 12.52 2.58
N GLY A 45 -3.00 12.05 3.42
CA GLY A 45 -1.64 11.70 3.05
C GLY A 45 -0.75 11.50 4.27
N PHE A 46 0.38 10.87 4.06
CA PHE A 46 1.38 10.63 5.10
C PHE A 46 2.75 10.37 4.47
N PHE A 47 3.79 10.41 5.30
CA PHE A 47 5.16 10.10 4.89
C PHE A 47 5.68 8.87 5.66
N LEU A 48 6.32 7.94 4.94
CA LEU A 48 7.02 6.80 5.53
C LEU A 48 8.51 7.15 5.69
N SER A 49 8.92 7.60 6.87
CA SER A 49 10.29 8.11 7.11
C SER A 49 11.29 7.08 7.66
N ASP A 50 10.92 5.80 7.71
CA ASP A 50 11.63 4.77 8.47
C ASP A 50 13.09 4.49 7.99
N VAL A 51 13.87 3.68 8.72
CA VAL A 51 15.26 3.29 8.37
C VAL A 51 15.33 2.51 7.04
N VAL A 52 16.47 2.55 6.34
CA VAL A 52 16.68 1.79 5.09
C VAL A 52 16.61 0.29 5.39
N GLY A 53 15.90 -0.48 4.56
CA GLY A 53 15.81 -1.94 4.68
C GLY A 53 14.58 -2.51 5.38
N LEU A 54 13.67 -1.67 5.89
CA LEU A 54 12.52 -2.12 6.69
C LEU A 54 11.27 -2.46 5.86
N GLY A 55 11.34 -2.37 4.53
CA GLY A 55 10.28 -2.84 3.64
C GLY A 55 9.18 -1.81 3.36
N LYS A 56 9.54 -0.55 3.11
CA LYS A 56 8.59 0.53 2.77
C LYS A 56 7.67 0.19 1.60
N THR A 57 8.19 -0.53 0.60
CA THR A 57 7.40 -1.02 -0.54
C THR A 57 6.25 -1.91 -0.08
N MET A 58 6.50 -2.82 0.86
CA MET A 58 5.47 -3.70 1.42
C MET A 58 4.45 -2.89 2.22
N ILE A 59 4.90 -2.00 3.09
CA ILE A 59 4.02 -1.14 3.91
C ILE A 59 3.12 -0.29 3.01
N ALA A 60 3.69 0.41 2.02
CA ALA A 60 2.93 1.23 1.09
C ALA A 60 1.89 0.42 0.30
N THR A 61 2.27 -0.78 -0.17
CA THR A 61 1.35 -1.66 -0.90
C THR A 61 0.22 -2.19 0.00
N LEU A 62 0.52 -2.52 1.25
CA LEU A 62 -0.48 -2.97 2.23
C LEU A 62 -1.46 -1.86 2.61
N VAL A 63 -0.98 -0.61 2.81
CA VAL A 63 -1.86 0.55 3.03
C VAL A 63 -2.76 0.78 1.83
N ALA A 64 -2.22 0.71 0.60
CA ALA A 64 -3.03 0.83 -0.61
C ALA A 64 -4.10 -0.28 -0.71
N LYS A 65 -3.74 -1.51 -0.34
CA LYS A 65 -4.67 -2.64 -0.31
C LYS A 65 -5.76 -2.45 0.75
N GLN A 66 -5.40 -1.99 1.94
CA GLN A 66 -6.34 -1.65 3.02
C GLN A 66 -7.33 -0.58 2.57
N PHE A 67 -6.85 0.48 1.93
CA PHE A 67 -7.69 1.54 1.36
C PHE A 67 -8.75 0.98 0.40
N LEU A 68 -8.32 0.14 -0.56
CA LEU A 68 -9.24 -0.47 -1.53
C LEU A 68 -10.26 -1.39 -0.87
N PHE A 69 -9.83 -2.16 0.14
CA PHE A 69 -10.68 -3.11 0.84
C PHE A 69 -11.75 -2.41 1.69
N LEU A 70 -11.40 -1.32 2.37
CA LEU A 70 -12.28 -0.60 3.30
C LEU A 70 -13.24 0.40 2.61
N GLY A 71 -13.58 0.19 1.34
CA GLY A 71 -14.52 1.04 0.58
C GLY A 71 -13.88 1.91 -0.50
N GLY A 72 -12.54 1.95 -0.57
CA GLY A 72 -11.85 2.66 -1.65
C GLY A 72 -12.23 2.15 -3.05
N ARG A 73 -12.61 0.88 -3.18
CA ARG A 73 -13.05 0.26 -4.45
C ARG A 73 -14.28 0.92 -5.07
N ASP A 74 -15.20 1.45 -4.26
CA ASP A 74 -16.44 2.04 -4.77
C ASP A 74 -16.19 3.30 -5.62
N TYR A 75 -15.04 3.95 -5.40
CA TYR A 75 -14.61 5.12 -6.16
C TYR A 75 -13.82 4.79 -7.43
N ASN A 76 -13.58 3.51 -7.73
CA ASN A 76 -12.75 3.03 -8.84
C ASN A 76 -11.43 3.82 -9.01
N PRO A 77 -10.59 3.89 -7.95
CA PRO A 77 -9.45 4.79 -7.89
C PRO A 77 -8.34 4.35 -8.85
N THR A 78 -7.65 5.34 -9.43
CA THR A 78 -6.39 5.11 -10.14
C THR A 78 -5.23 5.37 -9.19
N ILE A 79 -4.38 4.37 -8.96
CA ILE A 79 -3.19 4.51 -8.13
C ILE A 79 -2.00 4.85 -9.06
N LEU A 80 -1.35 5.97 -8.78
CA LEU A 80 -0.15 6.44 -9.49
C LEU A 80 1.10 6.10 -8.66
N LEU A 81 1.96 5.25 -9.21
CA LEU A 81 3.30 5.00 -8.66
C LEU A 81 4.33 5.83 -9.41
N ILE A 82 5.05 6.66 -8.66
CA ILE A 82 6.22 7.39 -9.14
C ILE A 82 7.45 6.75 -8.54
N VAL A 83 8.22 6.05 -9.38
CA VAL A 83 9.39 5.29 -8.93
C VAL A 83 10.56 5.48 -9.90
N PRO A 84 11.82 5.43 -9.42
CA PRO A 84 12.97 5.35 -10.30
C PRO A 84 12.84 4.16 -11.27
N PRO A 85 13.24 4.29 -12.55
CA PRO A 85 13.12 3.21 -13.53
C PRO A 85 13.74 1.89 -13.07
N ALA A 86 14.88 1.95 -12.37
CA ALA A 86 15.58 0.78 -11.83
C ALA A 86 14.78 -0.01 -10.78
N LEU A 87 13.82 0.63 -10.10
CA LEU A 87 13.00 -0.02 -9.06
C LEU A 87 11.64 -0.48 -9.60
N LYS A 88 11.26 -0.10 -10.83
CA LYS A 88 9.94 -0.36 -11.38
C LYS A 88 9.56 -1.85 -11.33
N GLN A 89 10.44 -2.73 -11.81
CA GLN A 89 10.16 -4.17 -11.87
C GLN A 89 9.89 -4.74 -10.46
N ASN A 90 10.71 -4.39 -9.48
CA ASN A 90 10.53 -4.84 -8.10
C ASN A 90 9.19 -4.38 -7.49
N TRP A 91 8.73 -3.18 -7.85
CA TRP A 91 7.40 -2.71 -7.45
C TRP A 91 6.29 -3.49 -8.16
N GLU A 92 6.39 -3.72 -9.46
CA GLU A 92 5.42 -4.52 -10.22
C GLU A 92 5.28 -5.93 -9.62
N ASP A 93 6.40 -6.60 -9.35
CA ASP A 93 6.42 -7.94 -8.75
C ASP A 93 5.76 -7.92 -7.35
N THR A 94 6.05 -6.91 -6.53
CA THR A 94 5.46 -6.78 -5.19
C THR A 94 3.94 -6.58 -5.26
N LEU A 95 3.46 -5.74 -6.17
CA LEU A 95 2.03 -5.47 -6.36
C LEU A 95 1.29 -6.72 -6.85
N MET A 96 1.90 -7.49 -7.74
CA MET A 96 1.37 -8.78 -8.20
C MET A 96 1.33 -9.81 -7.07
N ASN A 97 2.43 -9.96 -6.33
CA ASN A 97 2.53 -10.89 -5.20
C ASN A 97 1.51 -10.58 -4.10
N LEU A 98 1.26 -9.30 -3.82
CA LEU A 98 0.26 -8.86 -2.85
C LEU A 98 -1.16 -8.80 -3.41
N LYS A 99 -1.36 -9.17 -4.69
CA LYS A 99 -2.65 -9.17 -5.39
C LYS A 99 -3.38 -7.83 -5.25
N LEU A 100 -2.68 -6.73 -5.53
CA LEU A 100 -3.29 -5.40 -5.53
C LEU A 100 -4.12 -5.20 -6.80
N GLU A 101 -5.42 -5.49 -6.71
CA GLU A 101 -6.38 -5.33 -7.81
C GLU A 101 -6.84 -3.87 -7.91
N ALA A 102 -6.05 -3.03 -8.58
CA ALA A 102 -6.37 -1.63 -8.83
C ALA A 102 -5.94 -1.19 -10.23
N LYS A 103 -6.50 -0.06 -10.69
CA LYS A 103 -6.02 0.59 -11.90
C LYS A 103 -4.67 1.28 -11.61
N LEU A 104 -3.57 0.66 -12.04
CA LEU A 104 -2.22 1.15 -11.81
C LEU A 104 -1.69 1.99 -12.97
N LYS A 105 -1.01 3.09 -12.65
CA LYS A 105 -0.19 3.85 -13.60
C LYS A 105 1.21 4.03 -13.02
N PHE A 106 2.22 3.76 -13.84
CA PHE A 106 3.61 4.04 -13.49
C PHE A 106 4.07 5.30 -14.22
N SER A 107 4.69 6.21 -13.46
CA SER A 107 5.40 7.35 -14.01
C SER A 107 6.88 7.23 -13.62
N PRO A 108 7.81 7.23 -14.58
CA PRO A 108 9.23 7.24 -14.25
C PRO A 108 9.55 8.56 -13.54
N MET A 109 10.25 8.48 -12.42
CA MET A 109 10.85 9.67 -11.84
C MET A 109 11.89 10.19 -12.84
N ALA A 110 11.63 11.35 -13.44
CA ALA A 110 12.60 11.98 -14.34
C ALA A 110 13.79 12.43 -13.49
N VAL A 111 14.81 11.57 -13.40
CA VAL A 111 16.11 11.98 -12.87
C VAL A 111 16.73 12.83 -13.97
N CYS A 112 16.58 14.14 -13.85
CA CYS A 112 17.36 15.09 -14.65
C CYS A 112 18.78 15.06 -14.09
N ILE A 113 19.60 14.12 -14.56
CA ILE A 113 21.06 14.19 -14.38
C ILE A 113 21.52 15.23 -15.40
N LYS A 114 21.70 16.47 -14.95
CA LYS A 114 22.55 17.45 -15.63
C LYS A 114 23.94 17.40 -15.01
#